data_AF-A0AAU2DR00-F1
#
_entry.id   AF-A0AAU2DR00-F1
#
_cell.length_a   1.000
_cell.length_b   1.000
_cell.length_c   1.000
_cell.angle_alpha   90.00
_cell.angle_beta   90.00
_cell.angle_gamma   90.00
#
_symmetry.space_group_name_H-M   'P 1'
#
loop_
_entity.id
_entity.type
_entity.pdbx_description
1 polymer ?
#
loop_
_entity_poly.entity_id
_entity_poly.type
_entity_poly.pdbx_seq_one_letter_code
_entity_poly.pdbx_strand_id
1 'polypeptide(L)'
;MPEGTKSSRKVIPFKVDEETREGYVRNVLDAFGRATEDQKQRGRVWYRTAHDLANMISDGNVREGAGVIAALSANKSWRENERLARGAYTGEPSGHTRDNIRKVERIMLGEDPEDVLPMSAKTGHFFRCILDPEDWDPVCIDRHAHDIAVGEIFGNSERGLESKQRYALLAHCYREAALRLKEIPSVVQAVTWVAHTERLAGVGFRPKNR
;
A
#
# COMPACT_ATOMS: atom_id res chain seq x y z
N MET A 1 -26.30 17.81 -34.79
CA MET A 1 -25.00 17.53 -34.15
C MET A 1 -25.26 17.25 -32.68
N PRO A 2 -25.15 16.02 -32.17
CA PRO A 2 -25.35 15.78 -30.75
C PRO A 2 -24.09 16.20 -29.99
N GLU A 3 -24.27 17.14 -29.06
CA GLU A 3 -23.26 17.58 -28.11
C GLU A 3 -22.82 16.39 -27.25
N GLY A 4 -21.54 16.06 -27.33
CA GLY A 4 -20.93 15.02 -26.53
C GLY A 4 -21.01 15.38 -25.05
N THR A 5 -21.79 14.62 -24.30
CA THR A 5 -21.78 14.60 -22.83
C THR A 5 -20.34 14.36 -22.36
N LYS A 6 -19.66 15.42 -21.92
CA LYS A 6 -18.37 15.30 -21.22
C LYS A 6 -18.63 14.44 -19.99
N SER A 7 -18.17 13.19 -20.02
CA SER A 7 -18.14 12.29 -18.86
C SER A 7 -17.39 13.02 -17.74
N SER A 8 -18.12 13.47 -16.71
CA SER A 8 -17.50 14.01 -15.51
C SER A 8 -16.59 12.92 -14.94
N ARG A 9 -15.30 13.23 -14.76
CA ARG A 9 -14.34 12.30 -14.14
C ARG A 9 -14.88 11.91 -12.77
N LYS A 10 -15.34 10.66 -12.63
CA LYS A 10 -15.80 10.10 -11.36
C LYS A 10 -14.60 9.85 -10.46
N VAL A 11 -14.10 10.92 -9.84
CA VAL A 11 -13.20 10.79 -8.70
C VAL A 11 -14.04 10.40 -7.49
N ILE A 12 -13.62 9.37 -6.75
CA ILE A 12 -14.37 8.92 -5.59
C ILE A 12 -14.53 10.04 -4.56
N PRO A 13 -15.76 10.35 -4.12
CA PRO A 13 -15.98 11.34 -3.07
C PRO A 13 -15.34 10.84 -1.76
N PHE A 14 -14.70 11.74 -1.02
CA PHE A 14 -14.17 11.43 0.32
C PHE A 14 -15.17 11.79 1.43
N LYS A 15 -16.14 12.67 1.16
CA LYS A 15 -17.32 12.87 1.98
C LYS A 15 -18.39 11.91 1.48
N VAL A 16 -18.42 10.72 2.06
CA VAL A 16 -19.40 9.70 1.76
C VAL A 16 -20.36 9.56 2.93
N ASP A 17 -21.62 9.22 2.63
CA ASP A 17 -22.58 8.84 3.66
C ASP A 17 -22.21 7.49 4.30
N GLU A 18 -22.91 7.15 5.38
CA GLU A 18 -22.66 5.93 6.13
C GLU A 18 -22.90 4.66 5.30
N GLU A 19 -23.90 4.69 4.41
CA GLU A 19 -24.22 3.56 3.53
C GLU A 19 -23.08 3.26 2.56
N THR A 20 -22.51 4.29 1.93
CA THR A 20 -21.37 4.15 1.03
C THR A 20 -20.13 3.68 1.78
N ARG A 21 -19.88 4.20 2.99
CA ARG A 21 -18.76 3.74 3.83
C ARG A 21 -18.91 2.26 4.18
N GLU A 22 -20.10 1.84 4.59
CA GLU A 22 -20.40 0.43 4.86
C GLU A 22 -20.28 -0.44 3.60
N GLY A 23 -20.62 0.10 2.43
CA GLY A 23 -20.32 -0.51 1.14
C GLY A 23 -18.82 -0.80 0.96
N TYR A 24 -17.95 0.16 1.30
CA TYR A 24 -16.50 -0.03 1.20
C TYR A 24 -15.97 -1.08 2.18
N VAL A 25 -16.47 -1.08 3.42
CA VAL A 25 -16.11 -2.10 4.42
C VAL A 25 -16.52 -3.49 3.92
N ARG A 26 -17.75 -3.65 3.41
CA ARG A 26 -18.23 -4.91 2.84
C ARG A 26 -17.38 -5.40 1.68
N ASN A 27 -16.94 -4.51 0.79
CA ASN A 27 -16.06 -4.90 -0.32
C ASN A 27 -14.70 -5.44 0.16
N VAL A 28 -14.12 -4.85 1.21
CA VAL A 28 -12.88 -5.36 1.84
C VAL A 28 -13.11 -6.74 2.46
N LEU A 29 -14.20 -6.91 3.21
CA LEU A 29 -14.58 -8.19 3.82
C LEU A 29 -14.78 -9.29 2.77
N ASP A 30 -15.51 -8.97 1.70
CA ASP A 30 -15.76 -9.89 0.59
C ASP A 30 -14.47 -10.29 -0.13
N ALA A 31 -13.57 -9.33 -0.37
CA ALA A 31 -12.27 -9.60 -0.97
C ALA A 31 -11.42 -10.52 -0.09
N PHE A 32 -11.44 -10.34 1.23
CA PHE A 32 -10.74 -11.21 2.17
C PHE A 32 -11.36 -12.60 2.22
N GLY A 33 -12.69 -12.69 2.27
CA GLY A 33 -13.43 -13.95 2.31
C GLY A 33 -13.25 -14.81 1.05
N ARG A 34 -13.04 -14.17 -0.11
CA ARG A 34 -12.78 -14.86 -1.39
C ARG A 34 -11.32 -15.31 -1.58
N ALA A 35 -10.39 -14.83 -0.75
CA ALA A 35 -9.00 -15.26 -0.83
C ALA A 35 -8.87 -16.75 -0.49
N THR A 36 -8.05 -17.49 -1.23
CA THR A 36 -7.73 -18.89 -0.90
C THR A 36 -6.91 -18.97 0.38
N GLU A 37 -6.85 -20.14 1.01
CA GLU A 37 -6.02 -20.32 2.22
C GLU A 37 -4.54 -20.05 1.97
N ASP A 38 -4.01 -20.40 0.80
CA ASP A 38 -2.65 -20.05 0.39
C ASP A 38 -2.46 -18.52 0.30
N GLN A 39 -3.40 -17.81 -0.31
CA GLN A 39 -3.35 -16.34 -0.42
C GLN A 39 -3.44 -15.68 0.96
N LYS A 40 -4.30 -16.21 1.86
CA LYS A 40 -4.38 -15.75 3.25
C LYS A 40 -3.07 -15.98 3.99
N GLN A 41 -2.47 -17.16 3.85
CA GLN A 41 -1.19 -17.48 4.49
C GLN A 41 -0.09 -16.53 4.01
N ARG A 42 0.04 -16.32 2.69
CA ARG A 42 1.04 -15.40 2.13
C ARG A 42 0.80 -13.96 2.53
N GLY A 43 -0.44 -13.49 2.57
CA GLY A 43 -0.76 -12.14 3.06
C GLY A 43 -0.47 -11.95 4.55
N ARG A 44 -0.74 -12.96 5.39
CA ARG A 44 -0.46 -12.94 6.84
C ARG A 44 1.01 -12.84 7.19
N VAL A 45 1.90 -13.35 6.35
CA VAL A 45 3.34 -13.27 6.58
C VAL A 45 3.98 -12.10 5.84
N TRP A 46 3.24 -11.39 4.97
CA TRP A 46 3.81 -10.39 4.07
C TRP A 46 4.64 -9.32 4.78
N TYR A 47 4.07 -8.65 5.78
CA TYR A 47 4.78 -7.59 6.52
C TYR A 47 5.86 -8.13 7.44
N ARG A 48 5.71 -9.35 7.97
CA ARG A 48 6.79 -10.04 8.71
C ARG A 48 7.99 -10.35 7.81
N THR A 49 7.76 -10.87 6.61
CA THR A 49 8.82 -11.09 5.62
C THR A 49 9.52 -9.78 5.25
N ALA A 50 8.78 -8.68 5.10
CA ALA A 50 9.35 -7.37 4.83
C ALA A 50 10.16 -6.84 6.03
N HIS A 51 9.71 -7.08 7.26
CA HIS A 51 10.42 -6.77 8.50
C HIS A 51 11.73 -7.56 8.62
N ASP A 52 11.68 -8.87 8.36
CA ASP A 52 12.86 -9.74 8.37
C ASP A 52 13.89 -9.30 7.34
N LEU A 53 13.43 -8.88 6.15
CA LEU A 53 14.28 -8.27 5.15
C LEU A 53 14.90 -6.97 5.65
N ALA A 54 14.10 -6.07 6.23
CA ALA A 54 14.59 -4.81 6.81
C ALA A 54 15.70 -5.08 7.82
N ASN A 55 15.45 -5.98 8.78
CA ASN A 55 16.43 -6.43 9.77
C ASN A 55 17.72 -6.96 9.14
N MET A 56 17.59 -7.80 8.11
CA MET A 56 18.73 -8.45 7.46
C MET A 56 19.62 -7.46 6.71
N ILE A 57 19.04 -6.52 5.95
CA ILE A 57 19.82 -5.63 5.09
C ILE A 57 20.55 -4.53 5.87
N SER A 58 20.03 -4.17 7.05
CA SER A 58 20.56 -3.09 7.89
C SER A 58 21.31 -3.58 9.13
N ASP A 59 21.79 -4.84 9.09
CA ASP A 59 22.57 -5.47 10.17
C ASP A 59 21.91 -5.34 11.56
N GLY A 60 20.60 -5.59 11.63
CA GLY A 60 19.82 -5.52 12.86
C GLY A 60 19.11 -4.18 13.11
N ASN A 61 19.42 -3.12 12.35
CA ASN A 61 18.73 -1.84 12.48
C ASN A 61 17.41 -1.82 11.70
N VAL A 62 16.40 -2.56 12.18
CA VAL A 62 15.10 -2.71 11.49
C VAL A 62 14.49 -1.36 11.12
N ARG A 63 14.60 -0.36 11.99
CA ARG A 63 14.01 0.97 11.77
C ARG A 63 14.58 1.63 10.52
N GLU A 64 15.89 1.66 10.41
CA GLU A 64 16.58 2.18 9.22
C GLU A 64 16.23 1.37 7.97
N GLY A 65 16.32 0.03 8.05
CA GLY A 65 16.02 -0.87 6.93
C GLY A 65 14.58 -0.71 6.42
N ALA A 66 13.61 -0.60 7.32
CA ALA A 66 12.21 -0.33 6.99
C ALA A 66 12.06 1.04 6.33
N GLY A 67 12.79 2.04 6.82
CA GLY A 67 12.83 3.38 6.25
C GLY A 67 13.36 3.38 4.81
N VAL A 68 14.46 2.66 4.55
CA VAL A 68 15.07 2.52 3.21
C VAL A 68 14.12 1.79 2.26
N ILE A 69 13.55 0.66 2.67
CA ILE A 69 12.56 -0.11 1.88
C ILE A 69 11.38 0.79 1.51
N ALA A 70 10.85 1.54 2.48
CA ALA A 70 9.71 2.43 2.26
C ALA A 70 10.05 3.60 1.32
N ALA A 71 11.21 4.25 1.51
CA ALA A 71 11.69 5.31 0.64
C ALA A 71 11.78 4.89 -0.82
N LEU A 72 12.08 3.61 -1.11
CA LEU A 72 12.23 3.06 -2.46
C LEU A 72 10.95 2.45 -3.04
N SER A 73 9.83 2.50 -2.32
CA SER A 73 8.61 1.72 -2.66
C SER A 73 7.72 2.33 -3.75
N ALA A 74 7.95 3.59 -4.13
CA ALA A 74 7.09 4.29 -5.07
C ALA A 74 7.26 3.75 -6.49
N ASN A 75 6.18 3.26 -7.11
CA ASN A 75 6.18 2.74 -8.48
C ASN A 75 7.19 1.59 -8.73
N LYS A 76 7.47 0.76 -7.73
CA LYS A 76 8.30 -0.44 -7.84
C LYS A 76 7.48 -1.68 -7.54
N SER A 77 7.73 -2.76 -8.27
CA SER A 77 7.34 -4.09 -7.80
C SER A 77 8.14 -4.44 -6.54
N TRP A 78 7.62 -5.39 -5.76
CA TRP A 78 8.31 -5.87 -4.55
C TRP A 78 9.73 -6.34 -4.88
N ARG A 79 9.90 -7.19 -5.90
CA ARG A 79 11.22 -7.68 -6.34
C ARG A 79 12.20 -6.55 -6.72
N GLU A 80 11.72 -5.50 -7.39
CA GLU A 80 12.57 -4.36 -7.71
C GLU A 80 12.95 -3.57 -6.46
N ASN A 81 12.00 -3.37 -5.55
CA ASN A 81 12.23 -2.67 -4.29
C ASN A 81 13.25 -3.42 -3.40
N GLU A 82 13.13 -4.74 -3.26
CA GLU A 82 14.12 -5.58 -2.57
C GLU A 82 15.52 -5.43 -3.18
N ARG A 83 15.63 -5.49 -4.52
CA ARG A 83 16.91 -5.35 -5.22
C ARG A 83 17.54 -3.99 -4.95
N LEU A 84 16.75 -2.91 -4.98
CA LEU A 84 17.23 -1.56 -4.73
C LEU A 84 17.65 -1.38 -3.26
N ALA A 85 16.86 -1.89 -2.32
CA ALA A 85 17.16 -1.80 -0.90
C ALA A 85 18.44 -2.57 -0.54
N ARG A 86 18.60 -3.81 -1.02
CA ARG A 86 19.85 -4.57 -0.87
C ARG A 86 21.04 -3.84 -1.53
N GLY A 87 20.82 -3.30 -2.73
CA GLY A 87 21.83 -2.55 -3.45
C GLY A 87 22.35 -1.34 -2.68
N ALA A 88 21.46 -0.61 -1.98
CA ALA A 88 21.81 0.54 -1.16
C ALA A 88 22.75 0.18 0.00
N TYR A 89 22.66 -1.02 0.58
CA TYR A 89 23.56 -1.47 1.65
C TYR A 89 24.87 -2.09 1.15
N THR A 90 24.91 -2.55 -0.10
CA THR A 90 26.12 -3.14 -0.70
C THR A 90 26.94 -2.16 -1.54
N GLY A 91 26.44 -0.93 -1.74
CA GLY A 91 27.02 0.06 -2.63
C GLY A 91 26.26 1.38 -2.57
N GLU A 92 26.31 2.18 -3.63
CA GLU A 92 25.62 3.48 -3.64
C GLU A 92 24.12 3.34 -3.97
N PRO A 93 23.22 4.02 -3.23
CA PRO A 93 21.81 4.08 -3.56
C PRO A 93 21.57 4.63 -4.96
N SER A 94 20.94 3.84 -5.84
CA SER A 94 20.71 4.21 -7.25
C SER A 94 19.44 3.56 -7.80
N GLY A 95 19.09 3.80 -9.08
CA GLY A 95 17.95 3.13 -9.74
C GLY A 95 16.56 3.66 -9.38
N HIS A 96 16.49 4.81 -8.73
CA HIS A 96 15.25 5.55 -8.42
C HIS A 96 15.38 7.03 -8.77
N THR A 97 14.29 7.78 -8.62
CA THR A 97 14.30 9.25 -8.71
C THR A 97 15.25 9.86 -7.66
N ARG A 98 15.79 11.04 -7.96
CA ARG A 98 16.70 11.76 -7.05
C ARG A 98 16.09 12.04 -5.68
N ASP A 99 14.79 12.32 -5.60
CA ASP A 99 14.10 12.57 -4.33
C ASP A 99 14.08 11.32 -3.43
N ASN A 100 13.77 10.15 -4.00
CA ASN A 100 13.77 8.90 -3.25
C ASN A 100 15.19 8.51 -2.82
N ILE A 101 16.19 8.68 -3.69
CA ILE A 101 17.59 8.42 -3.35
C ILE A 101 18.06 9.31 -2.20
N ARG A 102 17.75 10.61 -2.21
CA ARG A 102 18.08 11.52 -1.10
C ARG A 102 17.47 11.10 0.23
N LYS A 103 16.25 10.56 0.23
CA LYS A 103 15.63 10.03 1.45
C LYS A 103 16.40 8.83 1.99
N VAL A 104 16.82 7.92 1.11
CA VAL A 104 17.66 6.77 1.47
C VAL A 104 18.98 7.24 2.06
N GLU A 105 19.69 8.16 1.38
CA GLU A 105 20.97 8.71 1.84
C GLU A 105 20.84 9.33 3.24
N ARG A 106 19.80 10.14 3.49
CA ARG A 106 19.53 10.75 4.81
C ARG A 106 19.32 9.70 5.89
N ILE A 107 18.49 8.69 5.62
CA ILE A 107 18.21 7.61 6.57
C ILE A 107 19.48 6.81 6.88
N MET A 108 20.27 6.45 5.86
CA MET A 108 21.53 5.73 6.03
C MET A 108 22.62 6.55 6.72
N LEU A 109 22.51 7.88 6.72
CA LEU A 109 23.36 8.79 7.51
C LEU A 109 22.90 8.92 8.97
N GLY A 110 21.83 8.22 9.36
CA GLY A 110 21.33 8.15 10.73
C GLY A 110 20.19 9.11 11.05
N GLU A 111 19.61 9.80 10.07
CA GLU A 111 18.37 10.56 10.30
C GLU A 111 17.19 9.60 10.55
N ASP A 112 16.31 9.95 11.49
CA ASP A 112 15.15 9.11 11.80
C ASP A 112 14.20 9.03 10.58
N PRO A 113 13.75 7.83 10.16
CA PRO A 113 12.82 7.69 9.04
C PRO A 113 11.53 8.51 9.17
N GLU A 114 11.04 8.79 10.39
CA GLU A 114 9.84 9.60 10.60
C GLU A 114 10.04 11.09 10.25
N ASP A 115 11.28 11.58 10.33
CA ASP A 115 11.66 12.95 9.93
C ASP A 115 11.94 13.07 8.42
N VAL A 116 12.15 11.94 7.74
CA VAL A 116 12.52 11.88 6.33
C VAL A 116 11.33 11.51 5.44
N LEU A 117 10.47 10.61 5.90
CA LEU A 117 9.37 10.05 5.13
C LEU A 117 8.08 10.88 5.30
N PRO A 118 7.21 10.93 4.26
CA PRO A 118 5.91 11.56 4.40
C PRO A 118 4.97 10.68 5.23
N MET A 119 5.00 10.85 6.56
CA MET A 119 4.30 9.99 7.53
C MET A 119 2.78 9.95 7.36
N SER A 120 2.17 11.00 6.82
CA SER A 120 0.74 11.05 6.53
C SER A 120 0.34 10.43 5.18
N ALA A 121 1.29 9.88 4.41
CA ALA A 121 1.06 9.30 3.09
C ALA A 121 1.32 7.79 3.09
N LYS A 122 1.06 7.14 1.95
CA LYS A 122 1.30 5.71 1.73
C LYS A 122 2.68 5.28 2.23
N THR A 123 3.74 6.01 1.84
CA THR A 123 5.12 5.66 2.19
C THR A 123 5.35 5.59 3.70
N GLY A 124 4.81 6.54 4.47
CA GLY A 124 4.92 6.52 5.93
C GLY A 124 4.17 5.36 6.58
N HIS A 125 2.95 5.07 6.12
CA HIS A 125 2.20 3.92 6.61
C HIS A 125 2.86 2.60 6.25
N PHE A 126 3.46 2.52 5.06
CA PHE A 126 4.22 1.36 4.62
C PHE A 126 5.45 1.12 5.49
N PHE A 127 6.19 2.19 5.82
CA PHE A 127 7.27 2.13 6.82
C PHE A 127 6.77 1.59 8.16
N ARG A 128 5.68 2.14 8.70
CA ARG A 128 5.11 1.68 9.99
C ARG A 128 4.70 0.20 9.97
N CYS A 129 4.06 -0.25 8.89
CA CYS A 129 3.65 -1.66 8.76
C CYS A 129 4.85 -2.63 8.68
N ILE A 130 5.98 -2.19 8.12
CA ILE A 130 7.22 -2.99 8.09
C ILE A 130 7.91 -2.95 9.46
N LEU A 131 8.02 -1.76 10.05
CA LEU A 131 8.69 -1.55 11.33
C LEU A 131 8.05 -2.40 12.43
N ASP A 132 6.72 -2.38 12.52
CA ASP A 132 5.97 -3.16 13.48
C ASP A 132 4.80 -3.88 12.78
N PRO A 133 5.00 -5.15 12.37
CA PRO A 133 3.96 -5.96 11.74
C PRO A 133 2.78 -6.30 12.66
N GLU A 134 2.90 -6.06 13.97
CA GLU A 134 1.86 -6.31 14.98
C GLU A 134 1.07 -5.05 15.35
N ASP A 135 1.44 -3.88 14.84
CA ASP A 135 0.73 -2.61 15.06
C ASP A 135 -0.68 -2.65 14.43
N TRP A 136 -1.69 -2.41 15.26
CA TRP A 136 -3.11 -2.40 14.88
C TRP A 136 -3.58 -1.07 14.26
N ASP A 137 -2.73 -0.05 14.21
CA ASP A 137 -3.07 1.24 13.63
C ASP A 137 -2.73 1.38 12.13
N PRO A 138 -1.51 1.11 11.64
CA PRO A 138 -1.12 1.47 10.29
C PRO A 138 -1.73 0.53 9.25
N VAL A 139 -2.16 1.13 8.13
CA VAL A 139 -2.55 0.41 6.93
C VAL A 139 -2.07 1.17 5.70
N CYS A 140 -1.43 0.44 4.78
CA CYS A 140 -0.89 0.99 3.54
C CYS A 140 -1.97 1.01 2.45
N ILE A 141 -2.56 2.18 2.18
CA ILE A 141 -3.55 2.35 1.11
C ILE A 141 -2.84 2.67 -0.20
N ASP A 142 -2.66 1.64 -1.02
CA ASP A 142 -2.17 1.77 -2.39
C ASP A 142 -3.33 1.74 -3.41
N ARG A 143 -2.97 1.70 -4.70
CA ARG A 143 -3.94 1.65 -5.79
C ARG A 143 -4.82 0.40 -5.77
N HIS A 144 -4.33 -0.72 -5.26
CA HIS A 144 -5.08 -1.97 -5.18
C HIS A 144 -6.01 -1.96 -3.97
N ALA A 145 -5.51 -1.50 -2.81
CA ALA A 145 -6.32 -1.34 -1.61
C ALA A 145 -7.54 -0.43 -1.88
N HIS A 146 -7.31 0.64 -2.65
CA HIS A 146 -8.35 1.51 -3.18
C HIS A 146 -9.37 0.77 -4.05
N ASP A 147 -8.92 0.09 -5.10
CA ASP A 147 -9.82 -0.60 -6.03
C ASP A 147 -10.66 -1.68 -5.34
N ILE A 148 -10.07 -2.35 -4.34
CA ILE A 148 -10.73 -3.34 -3.51
C ILE A 148 -11.85 -2.69 -2.68
N ALA A 149 -11.55 -1.64 -1.93
CA ALA A 149 -12.54 -0.97 -1.10
C ALA A 149 -13.68 -0.38 -1.94
N VAL A 150 -13.38 0.22 -3.09
CA VAL A 150 -14.42 0.81 -3.95
C VAL A 150 -15.18 -0.24 -4.75
N GLY A 151 -14.58 -1.43 -4.97
CA GLY A 151 -15.16 -2.50 -5.77
C GLY A 151 -15.01 -2.31 -7.29
N GLU A 152 -14.21 -1.33 -7.72
CA GLU A 152 -13.99 -1.01 -9.14
C GLU A 152 -12.51 -0.66 -9.39
N ILE A 153 -12.02 -0.96 -10.60
CA ILE A 153 -10.64 -0.69 -11.01
C ILE A 153 -10.55 0.63 -11.76
N PHE A 154 -9.71 1.54 -11.27
CA PHE A 154 -9.57 2.89 -11.84
C PHE A 154 -8.24 3.13 -12.57
N GLY A 155 -8.13 4.22 -13.33
CA GLY A 155 -6.84 4.81 -13.72
C GLY A 155 -6.18 5.57 -12.57
N ASN A 156 -4.86 5.82 -12.62
CA ASN A 156 -4.13 6.48 -11.52
C ASN A 156 -4.69 7.88 -11.20
N SER A 157 -5.01 8.67 -12.22
CA SER A 157 -5.57 10.03 -12.08
C SER A 157 -6.98 10.04 -11.45
N GLU A 158 -7.75 8.96 -11.62
CA GLU A 158 -9.14 8.88 -11.15
C GLU A 158 -9.23 8.48 -9.68
N ARG A 159 -8.23 7.77 -9.15
CA ARG A 159 -8.19 7.38 -7.73
C ARG A 159 -7.99 8.55 -6.78
N GLY A 160 -7.23 9.57 -7.20
CA GLY A 160 -6.92 10.74 -6.37
C GLY A 160 -6.24 10.42 -5.03
N LEU A 161 -5.38 9.40 -4.97
CA LEU A 161 -4.76 8.95 -3.71
C LEU A 161 -3.84 9.98 -3.03
N GLU A 162 -3.58 11.12 -3.67
CA GLU A 162 -2.90 12.28 -3.06
C GLU A 162 -3.77 13.00 -2.01
N SER A 163 -5.09 12.78 -2.01
CA SER A 163 -5.99 13.35 -1.00
C SER A 163 -5.84 12.63 0.34
N LYS A 164 -5.39 13.37 1.36
CA LYS A 164 -5.32 12.90 2.75
C LYS A 164 -6.68 12.42 3.27
N GLN A 165 -7.78 13.11 2.94
CA GLN A 165 -9.11 12.70 3.39
C GLN A 165 -9.54 11.37 2.78
N ARG A 166 -9.26 11.15 1.48
CA ARG A 166 -9.59 9.88 0.82
C ARG A 166 -8.75 8.74 1.38
N TYR A 167 -7.46 8.98 1.59
CA TYR A 167 -6.59 8.00 2.24
C TYR A 167 -7.14 7.62 3.62
N ALA A 168 -7.50 8.61 4.45
CA ALA A 168 -8.02 8.40 5.79
C ALA A 168 -9.35 7.62 5.78
N LEU A 169 -10.26 7.94 4.86
CA LEU A 169 -11.52 7.19 4.69
C LEU A 169 -11.26 5.72 4.39
N LEU A 170 -10.39 5.43 3.42
CA LEU A 170 -10.08 4.06 3.04
C LEU A 170 -9.34 3.31 4.14
N ALA A 171 -8.37 3.97 4.80
CA ALA A 171 -7.68 3.41 5.96
C ALA A 171 -8.66 3.04 7.08
N HIS A 172 -9.63 3.90 7.37
CA HIS A 172 -10.70 3.61 8.32
C HIS A 172 -11.53 2.40 7.89
N CYS A 173 -11.94 2.30 6.63
CA CYS A 173 -12.70 1.15 6.14
C CYS A 173 -11.94 -0.18 6.29
N TYR A 174 -10.61 -0.18 6.05
CA TYR A 174 -9.77 -1.35 6.29
C TYR A 174 -9.68 -1.71 7.76
N ARG A 175 -9.53 -0.72 8.66
CA ARG A 175 -9.52 -0.96 10.11
C ARG A 175 -10.85 -1.54 10.60
N GLU A 176 -11.98 -1.00 10.15
CA GLU A 176 -13.30 -1.52 10.49
C GLU A 176 -13.49 -2.97 10.00
N ALA A 177 -13.05 -3.27 8.77
CA ALA A 177 -13.05 -4.64 8.27
C ALA A 177 -12.18 -5.57 9.12
N ALA A 178 -10.97 -5.11 9.51
CA ALA A 178 -10.05 -5.86 10.37
C ALA A 178 -10.65 -6.16 11.75
N LEU A 179 -11.30 -5.18 12.37
CA LEU A 179 -12.00 -5.35 13.65
C LEU A 179 -13.07 -6.45 13.55
N ARG A 180 -13.87 -6.46 12.48
CA ARG A 180 -14.90 -7.48 12.24
C ARG A 180 -14.31 -8.87 11.97
N LEU A 181 -13.16 -8.93 11.31
CA LEU A 181 -12.42 -10.16 11.05
C LEU A 181 -11.58 -10.64 12.25
N LYS A 182 -11.42 -9.81 13.28
CA LYS A 182 -10.47 -10.00 14.39
C LYS A 182 -9.03 -10.20 13.89
N GLU A 183 -8.63 -9.32 12.97
CA GLU A 183 -7.36 -9.38 12.25
C GLU A 183 -6.66 -8.03 12.24
N ILE A 184 -5.34 -8.01 12.09
CA ILE A 184 -4.56 -6.77 11.95
C ILE A 184 -4.91 -6.07 10.62
N PRO A 185 -5.13 -4.74 10.59
CA PRO A 185 -5.49 -4.03 9.36
C PRO A 185 -4.49 -4.18 8.21
N SER A 186 -3.19 -4.15 8.52
CA SER A 186 -2.11 -4.37 7.55
C SER A 186 -2.17 -5.79 6.95
N VAL A 187 -2.51 -6.80 7.76
CA VAL A 187 -2.71 -8.18 7.30
C VAL A 187 -3.93 -8.29 6.39
N VAL A 188 -5.06 -7.67 6.73
CA VAL A 188 -6.25 -7.64 5.86
C VAL A 188 -5.89 -7.02 4.51
N GLN A 189 -5.17 -5.89 4.53
CA GLN A 189 -4.69 -5.23 3.31
C GLN A 189 -3.76 -6.13 2.49
N ALA A 190 -2.81 -6.83 3.11
CA ALA A 190 -1.89 -7.72 2.42
C ALA A 190 -2.58 -8.94 1.81
N VAL A 191 -3.51 -9.58 2.54
CA VAL A 191 -4.30 -10.72 2.03
C VAL A 191 -5.13 -10.32 0.81
N THR A 192 -5.88 -9.22 0.91
CA THR A 192 -6.71 -8.76 -0.21
C THR A 192 -5.85 -8.31 -1.39
N TRP A 193 -4.67 -7.74 -1.15
CA TRP A 193 -3.70 -7.39 -2.18
C TRP A 193 -3.17 -8.61 -2.93
N VAL A 194 -2.77 -9.69 -2.23
CA VAL A 194 -2.30 -10.93 -2.86
C VAL A 194 -3.39 -11.52 -3.76
N ALA A 195 -4.60 -11.68 -3.23
CA ALA A 195 -5.72 -12.22 -3.99
C ALA A 195 -6.09 -11.34 -5.20
N HIS A 196 -6.10 -10.02 -5.03
CA HIS A 196 -6.47 -9.09 -6.09
C HIS A 196 -5.43 -9.05 -7.22
N THR A 197 -4.14 -9.00 -6.91
CA THR A 197 -3.07 -8.92 -7.92
C THR A 197 -2.96 -10.20 -8.75
N GLU A 198 -3.11 -11.36 -8.13
CA GLU A 198 -3.13 -12.65 -8.85
C GLU A 198 -4.34 -12.78 -9.77
N ARG A 199 -5.52 -12.36 -9.30
CA ARG A 199 -6.72 -12.32 -10.14
C ARG A 199 -6.46 -11.47 -11.38
N LEU A 200 -5.86 -10.27 -11.24
CA LEU A 200 -5.54 -9.41 -12.37
C LEU A 200 -4.53 -10.05 -13.35
N ALA A 201 -3.54 -10.79 -12.84
CA ALA A 201 -2.59 -11.52 -13.67
C ALA A 201 -3.27 -12.66 -14.45
N GLY A 202 -4.18 -13.39 -13.81
CA GLY A 202 -4.89 -14.53 -14.42
C GLY A 202 -5.92 -14.15 -15.51
N VAL A 203 -6.52 -12.95 -15.44
CA VAL A 203 -7.48 -12.48 -16.47
C VAL A 203 -6.86 -11.72 -17.65
N GLY A 204 -5.54 -11.58 -17.73
CA GLY A 204 -4.90 -10.84 -18.84
C GLY A 204 -5.35 -9.37 -18.88
N PHE A 205 -5.15 -8.64 -17.79
CA PHE A 205 -5.73 -7.31 -17.59
C PHE A 205 -5.23 -6.26 -18.61
N ARG A 206 -6.17 -5.67 -19.37
CA ARG A 206 -6.02 -4.38 -20.07
C ARG A 206 -6.83 -3.31 -19.33
N PRO A 207 -6.21 -2.23 -18.81
CA PRO A 207 -6.97 -1.15 -18.18
C PRO A 207 -7.94 -0.51 -19.19
N LYS A 208 -9.17 -0.23 -18.75
CA LYS A 208 -10.12 0.57 -19.54
C LYS A 208 -9.62 2.01 -19.55
N ASN A 209 -8.92 2.40 -20.61
CA ASN A 209 -8.74 3.81 -20.92
C ASN A 209 -10.10 4.35 -21.40
N ARG A 210 -10.69 5.29 -20.66
CA ARG A 210 -11.72 6.19 -21.16
C ARG A 210 -11.26 7.63 -20.98
#